data_AF-A0A9E5W463-F1
#
_entry.id   AF-A0A9E5W463-F1
#
_cell.length_a   1.000
_cell.length_b   1.000
_cell.length_c   1.000
_cell.angle_alpha   90.00
_cell.angle_beta   90.00
_cell.angle_gamma   90.00
#
_symmetry.space_group_name_H-M   'P 1'
#
loop_
_entity.id
_entity.type
_entity.pdbx_description
1 polymer ?
#
loop_
_entity_poly.entity_id
_entity_poly.type
_entity_poly.pdbx_seq_one_letter_code
_entity_poly.pdbx_strand_id
1 'polypeptide(L)'
;NEACETGRDKVFYKSPRYLRPIRKPKFFAGKYYPSAYGSLGGIKVNHRLEVLTEDYEIIPGLYAAGVDANAIYGDTYVFILPGNTMGFALNSGRMAGENAADYVASLDQ
;
A
#
# COMPACT_ATOMS: atom_id res chain seq x y z
N ASN A 1 31.77 1.22 -12.15
CA ASN A 1 31.65 2.64 -12.55
C ASN A 1 31.57 2.86 -14.06
N GLU A 2 32.08 1.95 -14.89
CA GLU A 2 32.03 2.05 -16.37
C GLU A 2 30.63 2.40 -16.92
N ALA A 3 29.55 1.79 -16.42
CA ALA A 3 28.18 2.11 -16.81
C ALA A 3 27.82 3.59 -16.57
N CYS A 4 28.37 4.21 -15.52
CA CYS A 4 28.18 5.63 -15.24
C CYS A 4 29.00 6.52 -16.20
N GLU A 5 30.17 6.05 -16.65
CA GLU A 5 31.06 6.79 -17.57
C GLU A 5 30.54 6.75 -19.01
N THR A 6 30.02 5.59 -19.43
CA THR A 6 29.40 5.41 -20.74
C THR A 6 27.94 5.84 -20.79
N GLY A 7 27.33 6.13 -19.64
CA GLY A 7 25.92 6.47 -19.51
C GLY A 7 24.97 5.32 -19.81
N ARG A 8 25.44 4.06 -19.85
CA ARG A 8 24.63 2.89 -20.17
C ARG A 8 24.97 1.70 -19.29
N ASP A 9 23.99 1.26 -18.51
CA ASP A 9 24.02 -0.05 -17.85
C ASP A 9 23.58 -1.13 -18.85
N LYS A 10 24.52 -1.97 -19.28
CA LYS A 10 24.26 -3.05 -20.24
C LYS A 10 23.77 -4.33 -19.58
N VAL A 11 23.82 -4.43 -18.25
CA VAL A 11 23.48 -5.66 -17.51
C VAL A 11 22.03 -5.61 -17.07
N PHE A 12 21.62 -4.55 -16.36
CA PHE A 12 20.27 -4.43 -15.80
C PHE A 12 19.46 -3.31 -16.45
N TYR A 13 20.01 -2.63 -17.46
CA TYR A 13 19.33 -1.56 -18.20
C TYR A 13 18.81 -0.43 -17.30
N LYS A 14 19.48 -0.19 -16.17
CA LYS A 14 19.12 0.89 -15.25
C LYS A 14 19.19 2.23 -15.98
N SER A 15 18.09 2.99 -15.89
CA SER A 15 17.99 4.31 -16.52
C SER A 15 19.18 5.21 -16.15
N PRO A 16 19.84 5.89 -17.12
CA PRO A 16 21.04 6.69 -16.88
C PRO A 16 20.87 7.76 -15.79
N ARG A 17 19.66 8.32 -15.66
CA ARG A 17 19.32 9.31 -14.61
C ARG A 17 19.60 8.81 -13.18
N TYR A 18 19.55 7.50 -12.95
CA TYR A 18 19.77 6.85 -11.65
C TYR A 18 21.17 6.26 -11.48
N LEU A 19 22.04 6.38 -12.48
CA LEU A 19 23.43 5.96 -12.37
C LEU A 19 24.21 6.99 -11.54
N ARG A 20 24.96 6.52 -10.55
CA ARG A 20 25.79 7.35 -9.68
C ARG A 20 27.12 6.62 -9.46
N PRO A 21 28.26 7.22 -9.84
CA PRO A 21 29.55 6.57 -9.66
C PRO A 21 29.95 6.55 -8.18
N ILE A 22 30.54 5.45 -7.72
CA ILE A 22 31.03 5.28 -6.35
C ILE A 22 32.57 5.28 -6.43
N ARG A 23 33.22 6.38 -6.02
CA ARG A 23 34.67 6.58 -6.25
C ARG A 23 35.51 6.75 -4.98
N LYS A 24 34.98 7.46 -3.97
CA LYS A 24 35.75 7.87 -2.80
C LYS A 24 35.25 7.14 -1.55
N PRO A 25 36.13 6.78 -0.62
CA PRO A 25 35.76 6.22 0.68
C PRO A 25 35.02 7.26 1.55
N LYS A 26 34.29 6.85 2.59
CA LYS A 26 34.09 5.47 3.06
C LYS A 26 33.05 4.74 2.22
N PHE A 27 33.28 3.46 1.96
CA PHE A 27 32.31 2.59 1.29
C PHE A 27 31.44 1.89 2.34
N PHE A 28 30.17 1.69 2.01
CA PHE A 28 29.19 1.05 2.88
C PHE A 28 28.54 -0.11 2.12
N ALA A 29 28.31 -1.21 2.82
CA ALA A 29 27.58 -2.36 2.31
C ALA A 29 26.56 -2.81 3.36
N GLY A 30 25.35 -3.15 2.91
CA GLY A 30 24.30 -3.73 3.73
C GLY A 30 23.90 -5.09 3.17
N LYS A 31 23.69 -6.07 4.04
CA LYS A 31 23.17 -7.38 3.68
C LYS A 31 21.65 -7.36 3.80
N TYR A 32 20.95 -7.65 2.71
CA TYR A 32 19.49 -7.64 2.67
C TYR A 32 18.94 -9.00 2.25
N TYR A 33 17.78 -9.33 2.79
CA TYR A 33 17.03 -10.53 2.46
C TYR A 33 15.57 -10.15 2.21
N PRO A 34 14.87 -10.83 1.29
CA PRO A 34 13.43 -10.73 1.19
C PRO A 34 12.79 -11.12 2.53
N SER A 35 11.81 -10.35 2.96
CA SER A 35 11.02 -10.61 4.17
C SER A 35 9.57 -10.22 3.92
N ALA A 36 8.65 -10.76 4.73
CA ALA A 36 7.27 -10.34 4.73
C ALA A 36 7.19 -8.84 5.10
N TYR A 37 6.56 -8.06 4.22
CA TYR A 37 6.35 -6.62 4.45
C TYR A 37 4.95 -6.34 5.02
N GLY A 38 3.94 -7.00 4.49
CA GLY A 38 2.54 -6.90 4.91
C GLY A 38 1.64 -7.71 3.99
N SER A 39 0.37 -7.85 4.36
CA SER A 39 -0.68 -8.44 3.52
C SER A 39 -1.38 -7.38 2.67
N LEU A 40 -1.86 -7.80 1.51
CA LEU A 40 -2.85 -7.06 0.73
C LEU A 40 -4.15 -7.86 0.73
N GLY A 41 -5.28 -7.20 0.50
CA GLY A 41 -6.60 -7.78 0.68
C GLY A 41 -7.10 -7.62 2.12
N GLY A 42 -7.81 -8.65 2.61
CA GLY A 42 -8.39 -8.67 3.95
C GLY A 42 -9.91 -8.78 3.94
N ILE A 43 -10.54 -8.18 4.94
CA ILE A 43 -11.98 -8.11 5.12
C ILE A 43 -12.60 -7.38 3.94
N LYS A 44 -13.62 -7.99 3.33
CA LYS A 44 -14.32 -7.39 2.20
C LYS A 44 -15.26 -6.30 2.70
N VAL A 45 -15.15 -5.13 2.08
CA VAL A 45 -15.95 -3.96 2.41
C VAL A 45 -16.59 -3.36 1.16
N ASN A 46 -17.69 -2.64 1.34
CA ASN A 46 -18.26 -1.82 0.28
C ASN A 46 -17.61 -0.42 0.24
N HIS A 47 -18.15 0.48 -0.59
CA HIS A 47 -17.65 1.86 -0.75
C HIS A 47 -17.78 2.74 0.51
N ARG A 48 -18.61 2.34 1.49
CA ARG A 48 -18.76 2.99 2.80
C ARG A 48 -17.91 2.35 3.89
N LEU A 49 -17.07 1.38 3.54
CA LEU A 49 -16.20 0.64 4.46
C LEU A 49 -16.98 -0.26 5.44
N GLU A 50 -18.24 -0.56 5.12
CA GLU A 50 -19.06 -1.53 5.85
C GLU A 50 -18.59 -2.94 5.51
N VAL A 51 -18.42 -3.78 6.53
CA VAL A 51 -17.99 -5.18 6.36
C VAL A 51 -19.10 -6.00 5.72
N LEU A 52 -18.70 -6.85 4.78
CA LEU A 52 -19.60 -7.75 4.06
C LEU A 52 -19.44 -9.20 4.57
N THR A 53 -20.55 -9.93 4.60
CA THR A 53 -20.56 -11.39 4.74
C THR A 53 -20.05 -12.07 3.47
N GLU A 54 -19.94 -13.40 3.49
CA GLU A 54 -19.61 -14.21 2.30
C GLU A 54 -20.66 -14.08 1.18
N ASP A 55 -21.91 -13.82 1.55
CA ASP A 55 -23.05 -13.60 0.63
C ASP A 55 -23.16 -12.15 0.14
N TYR A 56 -22.18 -11.29 0.46
CA TYR A 56 -22.17 -9.85 0.13
C TYR A 56 -23.20 -9.00 0.85
N GLU A 57 -23.75 -9.50 1.95
CA GLU A 57 -24.65 -8.72 2.80
C GLU A 57 -23.87 -7.89 3.80
N ILE A 58 -24.38 -6.70 4.11
CA ILE A 58 -23.75 -5.79 5.09
C ILE A 58 -23.93 -6.37 6.50
N ILE A 59 -22.86 -6.33 7.31
CA ILE A 59 -22.94 -6.55 8.76
C ILE A 59 -23.18 -5.19 9.43
N PRO A 60 -24.39 -4.88 9.94
CA PRO A 60 -24.71 -3.55 10.44
C PRO A 60 -23.81 -3.14 11.61
N GLY A 61 -23.27 -1.92 11.53
CA GLY A 61 -22.40 -1.35 12.57
C GLY A 61 -20.95 -1.87 12.56
N LEU A 62 -20.59 -2.80 11.67
CA LEU A 62 -19.23 -3.30 11.55
C LEU A 62 -18.52 -2.69 10.34
N TYR A 63 -17.37 -2.06 10.59
CA TYR A 63 -16.55 -1.39 9.58
C TYR A 63 -15.11 -1.89 9.63
N ALA A 64 -14.43 -1.87 8.49
CA ALA A 64 -13.00 -2.19 8.40
C ALA A 64 -12.27 -1.19 7.51
N ALA A 65 -11.02 -0.89 7.87
CA ALA A 65 -10.21 0.15 7.22
C ALA A 65 -8.73 -0.23 7.22
N GLY A 66 -7.92 0.50 6.45
CA GLY A 66 -6.49 0.27 6.38
C GLY A 66 -6.13 -1.09 5.82
N VAL A 67 -5.02 -1.65 6.29
CA VAL A 67 -4.44 -2.90 5.76
C VAL A 67 -5.41 -4.08 5.91
N ASP A 68 -6.30 -4.03 6.89
CA ASP A 68 -7.32 -5.07 7.13
C ASP A 68 -8.43 -5.09 6.08
N ALA A 69 -8.60 -4.03 5.27
CA ALA A 69 -9.61 -3.92 4.21
C ALA A 69 -9.00 -3.49 2.86
N ASN A 70 -7.68 -3.67 2.69
CA ASN A 70 -6.90 -3.09 1.60
C ASN A 70 -6.96 -3.93 0.32
N ALA A 71 -8.18 -4.15 -0.18
CA ALA A 71 -8.50 -4.92 -1.38
C ALA A 71 -8.49 -4.08 -2.68
N ILE A 72 -7.97 -2.84 -2.62
CA ILE A 72 -7.85 -1.96 -3.80
C ILE A 72 -6.76 -2.42 -4.79
N TYR A 73 -5.96 -3.39 -4.38
CA TYR A 73 -4.95 -4.04 -5.21
C TYR A 73 -5.45 -5.42 -5.64
N GLY A 74 -5.00 -5.87 -6.81
CA GLY A 74 -5.21 -7.25 -7.23
C GLY A 74 -4.30 -8.20 -6.45
N ASP A 75 -3.45 -8.92 -7.19
CA ASP A 75 -2.50 -9.88 -6.65
C ASP A 75 -1.29 -9.23 -5.96
N THR A 76 -0.82 -8.09 -6.49
CA THR A 76 0.48 -7.50 -6.14
C THR A 76 0.39 -6.01 -5.80
N TYR A 77 1.25 -5.55 -4.88
CA TYR A 77 1.37 -4.13 -4.54
C TYR A 77 1.83 -3.31 -5.75
N VAL A 78 1.19 -2.16 -5.97
CA VAL A 78 1.48 -1.29 -7.12
C VAL A 78 2.83 -0.59 -6.92
N PHE A 79 3.87 -1.07 -7.60
CA PHE A 79 5.23 -0.54 -7.49
C PHE A 79 5.41 0.86 -8.11
N ILE A 80 4.51 1.26 -9.03
CA ILE A 80 4.55 2.59 -9.66
C ILE A 80 3.98 3.71 -8.76
N LEU A 81 3.29 3.36 -7.68
CA LEU A 81 2.63 4.30 -6.77
C LEU A 81 3.01 3.99 -5.31
N PRO A 82 4.28 4.22 -4.92
CA PRO A 82 4.73 3.96 -3.55
C PRO A 82 3.95 4.81 -2.55
N GLY A 83 3.66 4.23 -1.39
CA GLY A 83 2.90 4.89 -0.31
C GLY A 83 1.38 4.75 -0.43
N ASN A 84 0.85 4.13 -1.49
CA ASN A 84 -0.60 4.03 -1.68
C ASN A 84 -1.33 3.27 -0.55
N THR A 85 -0.71 2.27 0.10
CA THR A 85 -1.34 1.58 1.26
C THR A 85 -1.54 2.52 2.44
N MET A 86 -0.59 3.43 2.67
CA MET A 86 -0.74 4.48 3.67
C MET A 86 -1.85 5.45 3.29
N GLY A 87 -1.89 5.85 2.01
CA GLY A 87 -2.96 6.69 1.47
C GLY A 87 -4.34 6.07 1.66
N PHE A 88 -4.49 4.77 1.36
CA PHE A 88 -5.72 4.04 1.61
C PHE A 88 -6.05 3.99 3.10
N ALA A 89 -5.09 3.68 3.97
CA ALA A 89 -5.34 3.60 5.41
C ALA A 89 -5.85 4.90 6.02
N LEU A 90 -5.26 6.04 5.65
CA LEU A 90 -5.71 7.35 6.13
C LEU A 90 -7.12 7.67 5.65
N ASN A 91 -7.41 7.45 4.36
CA ASN A 91 -8.72 7.81 3.78
C ASN A 91 -9.82 6.85 4.26
N SER A 92 -9.58 5.54 4.18
CA SER A 92 -10.53 4.51 4.63
C SER A 92 -10.83 4.64 6.12
N GLY A 93 -9.83 4.95 6.96
CA GLY A 93 -10.05 5.17 8.39
C GLY A 93 -10.97 6.37 8.66
N ARG A 94 -10.76 7.49 7.95
CA ARG A 94 -11.64 8.67 8.05
C ARG A 94 -13.07 8.34 7.61
N MET A 95 -13.22 7.73 6.43
CA MET A 95 -14.53 7.39 5.87
C MET A 95 -15.28 6.36 6.72
N ALA A 96 -14.60 5.32 7.21
CA ALA A 96 -15.19 4.35 8.12
C ALA A 96 -15.65 5.01 9.43
N GLY A 97 -14.85 5.92 9.98
CA GLY A 97 -15.22 6.69 11.18
C GLY A 97 -16.44 7.58 10.97
N GLU A 98 -16.50 8.32 9.85
CA GLU A 98 -17.65 9.15 9.47
C GLU A 98 -18.92 8.30 9.33
N ASN A 99 -18.88 7.21 8.55
CA ASN A 99 -20.04 6.34 8.35
C ASN A 99 -20.48 5.61 9.63
N ALA A 100 -19.52 5.19 10.48
CA ALA A 100 -19.84 4.58 11.76
C ALA A 100 -20.53 5.57 12.70
N ALA A 101 -20.09 6.84 12.74
CA ALA A 101 -20.73 7.88 13.54
C ALA A 101 -22.16 8.16 13.04
N ASP A 102 -22.36 8.28 11.73
CA ASP A 102 -23.68 8.49 11.12
C ASP A 102 -24.62 7.32 11.41
N TYR A 103 -24.12 6.08 11.35
CA TYR A 103 -24.90 4.89 11.70
C TYR A 103 -25.38 4.95 13.15
N VAL A 104 -24.50 5.24 14.10
CA VAL A 104 -24.89 5.35 15.52
C VAL A 104 -25.94 6.44 15.72
N ALA A 105 -25.75 7.63 15.11
CA ALA A 105 -26.71 8.72 15.21
C ALA A 105 -28.10 8.38 14.62
N SER A 106 -28.17 7.47 13.65
CA SER A 106 -29.44 7.00 13.06
C SER A 106 -30.21 6.02 13.96
N LEU A 107 -29.55 5.41 14.95
CA LEU A 107 -30.22 4.49 15.89
C LEU A 107 -31.03 5.22 16.96
N ASP A 108 -30.72 6.50 17.20
CA ASP A 108 -31.40 7.36 18.17
C ASP A 108 -32.62 8.11 17.59
N GLN A 109 -32.95 7.88 16.31
CA GLN A 109 -34.11 8.46 15.60
C GLN A 109 -35.28 7.46 15.52
#